data_AF-A0A7C7DV45-F1
#
_entry.id   AF-A0A7C7DV45-F1
#
_cell.length_a   1.000
_cell.length_b   1.000
_cell.length_c   1.000
_cell.angle_alpha   90.00
_cell.angle_beta   90.00
_cell.angle_gamma   90.00
#
_symmetry.space_group_name_H-M   'P 1'
#
loop_
_entity.id
_entity.type
_entity.pdbx_description
1 polymer ?
#
loop_
_entity_poly.entity_id
_entity_poly.type
_entity_poly.pdbx_seq_one_letter_code
_entity_poly.pdbx_strand_id
1 'polypeptide(L)'
;MSGSINLSQVRTARWLPGLLLMLLFSLSACQPVQAPAASAIPAFTIAVSDDAVSAPEVVPGGIVRVTIQNNSSIPMDIGLARVLEGSTSEEVIALAQGGEEAFIPLLTKASFLPSVNPVDPGAERWFYVDLRTGVFVVDAAEHVEGMPGAGALHLNAVFSADEIVGVTEPVADVAVDMVNFAYAMPDEIQAGPQLWQFTNSGEQWHMMFVVDLAEGAGV
;
A
#
# COMPACT_ATOMS: atom_id res chain seq x y z
N MET A 1 -6.67 -78.16 -72.96
CA MET A 1 -6.77 -79.57 -72.56
C MET A 1 -6.11 -79.70 -71.20
N SER A 2 -6.66 -80.52 -70.29
CA SER A 2 -6.38 -80.53 -68.84
C SER A 2 -6.73 -79.19 -68.12
N GLY A 3 -7.13 -79.15 -66.85
CA GLY A 3 -7.30 -80.20 -65.84
C GLY A 3 -6.39 -79.92 -64.62
N SER A 4 -6.88 -79.29 -63.54
CA SER A 4 -7.63 -79.90 -62.40
C SER A 4 -6.77 -80.89 -61.59
N ILE A 5 -6.41 -80.64 -60.33
CA ILE A 5 -7.17 -80.86 -59.07
C ILE A 5 -6.32 -80.22 -57.91
N ASN A 6 -6.84 -79.41 -56.96
CA ASN A 6 -7.39 -79.72 -55.61
C ASN A 6 -6.42 -80.56 -54.70
N LEU A 7 -6.24 -80.44 -53.37
CA LEU A 7 -6.84 -79.82 -52.16
C LEU A 7 -5.68 -79.55 -51.14
N SER A 8 -5.76 -78.95 -49.93
CA SER A 8 -6.59 -77.88 -49.29
C SER A 8 -6.03 -77.57 -47.86
N GLN A 9 -6.53 -76.53 -47.17
CA GLN A 9 -6.18 -76.10 -45.78
C GLN A 9 -4.76 -75.46 -45.62
N VAL A 10 -4.40 -74.68 -44.57
CA VAL A 10 -4.98 -74.41 -43.23
C VAL A 10 -5.09 -72.88 -42.95
N ARG A 11 -5.89 -72.50 -41.94
CA ARG A 11 -6.18 -71.13 -41.46
C ARG A 11 -4.95 -70.34 -40.95
N THR A 12 -4.94 -69.03 -41.18
CA THR A 12 -4.48 -68.00 -40.22
C THR A 12 -5.51 -66.86 -40.13
N ALA A 13 -5.55 -66.11 -39.03
CA ALA A 13 -6.70 -65.25 -38.67
C ALA A 13 -6.49 -63.75 -38.96
N ARG A 14 -7.57 -63.06 -39.36
CA ARG A 14 -7.66 -61.59 -39.45
C ARG A 14 -7.80 -60.97 -38.06
N TRP A 15 -6.82 -60.22 -37.56
CA TRP A 15 -6.98 -59.36 -36.36
C TRP A 15 -6.29 -57.99 -36.53
N LEU A 16 -7.03 -56.94 -36.16
CA LEU A 16 -6.65 -55.52 -35.94
C LEU A 16 -5.85 -54.76 -37.02
N PRO A 17 -6.45 -53.67 -37.53
CA PRO A 17 -5.85 -52.35 -37.30
C PRO A 17 -6.87 -51.38 -36.68
N GLY A 18 -7.06 -51.46 -35.36
CA GLY A 18 -8.11 -50.72 -34.65
C GLY A 18 -7.73 -50.11 -33.30
N LEU A 19 -6.45 -50.09 -32.94
CA LEU A 19 -6.00 -49.72 -31.58
C LEU A 19 -5.11 -48.45 -31.50
N LEU A 20 -4.74 -47.86 -32.64
CA LEU A 20 -3.76 -46.76 -32.67
C LEU A 20 -4.39 -45.34 -32.57
N LEU A 21 -5.72 -45.23 -32.71
CA LEU A 21 -6.41 -43.92 -32.79
C LEU A 21 -7.05 -43.46 -31.47
N MET A 22 -7.06 -44.30 -30.42
CA MET A 22 -7.63 -43.97 -29.10
C MET A 22 -6.59 -43.57 -28.03
N LEU A 23 -5.31 -43.50 -28.38
CA LEU A 23 -4.21 -43.20 -27.45
C LEU A 23 -3.67 -41.75 -27.51
N LEU A 24 -4.30 -40.88 -28.30
CA LEU A 24 -3.87 -39.49 -28.53
C LEU A 24 -4.78 -38.42 -27.89
N PHE A 25 -5.83 -38.81 -27.16
CA PHE A 25 -6.82 -37.89 -26.58
C PHE A 25 -6.75 -37.70 -25.05
N SER A 26 -5.76 -38.30 -24.37
CA SER A 26 -5.69 -38.38 -22.91
C SER A 26 -4.71 -37.41 -22.22
N LEU A 27 -4.16 -36.43 -22.93
CA LEU A 27 -3.12 -35.52 -22.40
C LEU A 27 -3.58 -34.08 -22.07
N SER A 28 -4.83 -33.70 -22.39
CA SER A 28 -5.33 -32.33 -22.18
C SER A 28 -5.93 -32.06 -20.79
N ALA A 29 -5.67 -32.91 -19.79
CA ALA A 29 -6.30 -32.84 -18.46
C ALA A 29 -5.51 -32.06 -17.40
N CYS A 30 -4.33 -31.52 -17.73
CA CYS A 30 -3.46 -30.80 -16.80
C CYS A 30 -3.13 -29.38 -17.29
N GLN A 31 -4.16 -28.55 -17.50
CA GLN A 31 -3.95 -27.12 -17.32
C GLN A 31 -3.76 -26.85 -15.81
N PRO A 32 -2.69 -26.18 -15.37
CA PRO A 32 -2.63 -25.72 -13.99
C PRO A 32 -3.79 -24.75 -13.77
N VAL A 33 -4.51 -24.91 -12.65
CA VAL A 33 -5.48 -23.89 -12.22
C VAL A 33 -4.65 -22.66 -11.86
N GLN A 34 -4.57 -21.71 -12.79
CA GLN A 34 -3.92 -20.43 -12.56
C GLN A 34 -4.70 -19.75 -11.43
N ALA A 35 -4.08 -19.66 -10.26
CA ALA A 35 -4.65 -18.93 -9.13
C ALA A 35 -4.99 -17.51 -9.59
N PRO A 36 -6.11 -16.92 -9.11
CA PRO A 36 -6.39 -15.51 -9.36
C PRO A 36 -5.14 -14.69 -9.02
N ALA A 37 -4.70 -13.84 -9.95
CA ALA A 37 -3.64 -12.89 -9.64
C ALA A 37 -4.11 -12.06 -8.44
N ALA A 38 -3.27 -11.97 -7.40
CA ALA A 38 -3.57 -11.11 -6.26
C ALA A 38 -3.87 -9.71 -6.79
N SER A 39 -4.97 -9.10 -6.33
CA SER A 39 -5.32 -7.75 -6.78
C SER A 39 -4.17 -6.82 -6.44
N ALA A 40 -3.68 -6.07 -7.43
CA ALA A 40 -2.70 -5.04 -7.16
C ALA A 40 -3.31 -4.05 -6.17
N ILE A 41 -2.56 -3.71 -5.11
CA ILE A 41 -2.98 -2.70 -4.15
C ILE A 41 -3.09 -1.37 -4.93
N PRO A 42 -4.25 -0.67 -4.91
CA PRO A 42 -4.40 0.59 -5.62
C PRO A 42 -3.38 1.62 -5.11
N ALA A 43 -2.93 2.51 -5.98
CA ALA A 43 -1.87 3.46 -5.66
C ALA A 43 -2.11 4.83 -6.29
N PHE A 44 -1.64 5.88 -5.62
CA PHE A 44 -1.55 7.22 -6.19
C PHE A 44 -0.34 7.98 -5.63
N THR A 45 0.01 9.10 -6.27
CA THR A 45 1.11 9.96 -5.88
C THR A 45 0.59 11.32 -5.42
N ILE A 46 1.16 11.83 -4.34
CA ILE A 46 1.12 13.23 -3.95
C ILE A 46 2.49 13.84 -4.28
N ALA A 47 2.49 14.96 -4.99
CA ALA A 47 3.70 15.67 -5.39
C ALA A 47 3.73 17.07 -4.78
N VAL A 48 4.87 17.49 -4.24
CA VAL A 48 5.07 18.82 -3.64
C VAL A 48 6.12 19.58 -4.46
N SER A 49 5.88 20.87 -4.74
CA SER A 49 6.82 21.82 -5.34
C SER A 49 7.11 22.97 -4.39
N ASP A 50 7.93 23.96 -4.81
CA ASP A 50 8.18 25.17 -4.02
C ASP A 50 6.91 26.04 -3.81
N ASP A 51 5.85 25.81 -4.58
CA ASP A 51 4.68 26.68 -4.71
C ASP A 51 3.32 25.96 -4.61
N ALA A 52 3.27 24.62 -4.63
CA ALA A 52 2.02 23.85 -4.60
C ALA A 52 2.16 22.44 -4.02
N VAL A 53 1.02 21.89 -3.58
CA VAL A 53 0.82 20.43 -3.44
C VAL A 53 -0.14 19.98 -4.54
N SER A 54 0.16 18.84 -5.18
CA SER A 54 -0.68 18.20 -6.19
C SER A 54 -1.06 16.78 -5.74
N ALA A 55 -2.36 16.50 -5.75
CA ALA A 55 -2.95 15.19 -5.53
C ALA A 55 -4.12 15.00 -6.52
N PRO A 56 -4.53 13.76 -6.85
CA PRO A 56 -5.76 13.53 -7.60
C PRO A 56 -6.99 13.97 -6.78
N GLU A 57 -7.96 14.62 -7.41
CA GLU A 57 -9.18 15.12 -6.74
C GLU A 57 -9.99 14.00 -6.07
N VAL A 58 -10.05 12.82 -6.70
CA VAL A 58 -10.65 11.60 -6.15
C VAL A 58 -9.64 10.46 -6.25
N VAL A 59 -9.45 9.72 -5.17
CA VAL A 59 -8.52 8.58 -5.06
C VAL A 59 -9.26 7.28 -4.69
N PRO A 60 -8.65 6.10 -4.91
CA PRO A 60 -9.20 4.83 -4.42
C PRO A 60 -9.26 4.81 -2.89
N GLY A 61 -10.37 4.32 -2.32
CA GLY A 61 -10.51 4.09 -0.87
C GLY A 61 -10.14 2.67 -0.44
N GLY A 62 -9.95 2.48 0.86
CA GLY A 62 -9.47 1.25 1.50
C GLY A 62 -7.94 1.22 1.61
N ILE A 63 -7.36 0.02 1.68
CA ILE A 63 -5.91 -0.19 1.69
C ILE A 63 -5.31 0.25 0.35
N VAL A 64 -4.53 1.32 0.38
CA VAL A 64 -3.86 1.88 -0.80
C VAL A 64 -2.40 2.22 -0.50
N ARG A 65 -1.56 2.24 -1.54
CA ARG A 65 -0.22 2.81 -1.47
C ARG A 65 -0.26 4.30 -1.82
N VAL A 66 0.19 5.13 -0.89
CA VAL A 66 0.48 6.54 -1.15
C VAL A 66 1.97 6.67 -1.41
N THR A 67 2.34 7.25 -2.55
CA THR A 67 3.70 7.73 -2.81
C THR A 67 3.75 9.24 -2.58
N ILE A 68 4.72 9.70 -1.81
CA ILE A 68 5.02 11.12 -1.58
C ILE A 68 6.31 11.45 -2.33
N GLN A 69 6.24 12.41 -3.25
CA GLN A 69 7.38 12.89 -4.02
C GLN A 69 7.65 14.36 -3.72
N ASN A 70 8.81 14.67 -3.14
CA ASN A 70 9.24 16.06 -2.99
C ASN A 70 9.99 16.51 -4.26
N ASN A 71 9.38 17.40 -5.03
CA ASN A 71 9.97 18.08 -6.18
C ASN A 71 10.30 19.56 -5.88
N SER A 72 10.22 20.01 -4.62
CA SER A 72 10.68 21.32 -4.20
C SER A 72 12.21 21.36 -4.05
N SER A 73 12.74 22.57 -3.83
CA SER A 73 14.16 22.84 -3.63
C SER A 73 14.65 22.64 -2.19
N ILE A 74 13.75 22.37 -1.23
CA ILE A 74 14.04 22.29 0.22
C ILE A 74 13.44 21.01 0.84
N PRO A 75 13.95 20.52 1.99
CA PRO A 75 13.30 19.42 2.70
C PRO A 75 11.91 19.84 3.18
N MET A 76 10.91 18.97 2.95
CA MET A 76 9.51 19.23 3.29
C MET A 76 9.03 18.23 4.33
N ASP A 77 8.26 18.70 5.30
CA ASP A 77 7.42 17.86 6.16
C ASP A 77 6.04 17.73 5.52
N ILE A 78 5.54 16.50 5.35
CA ILE A 78 4.35 16.21 4.56
C ILE A 78 3.41 15.28 5.34
N GLY A 79 2.29 15.83 5.81
CA GLY A 79 1.27 15.14 6.59
C GLY A 79 -0.05 14.99 5.84
N LEU A 80 -0.77 13.90 6.15
CA LEU A 80 -2.12 13.64 5.64
C LEU A 80 -3.10 13.56 6.82
N ALA A 81 -4.30 14.12 6.66
CA ALA A 81 -5.35 14.02 7.66
C ALA A 81 -6.73 13.84 7.01
N ARG A 82 -7.55 12.93 7.55
CA ARG A 82 -8.95 12.73 7.16
C ARG A 82 -9.83 13.72 7.94
N VAL A 83 -10.62 14.52 7.23
CA VAL A 83 -11.59 15.44 7.85
C VAL A 83 -12.65 14.64 8.60
N LEU A 84 -12.99 15.04 9.83
CA LEU A 84 -14.03 14.39 10.63
C LEU A 84 -15.44 14.85 10.23
N GLU A 85 -16.44 14.03 10.51
CA GLU A 85 -17.83 14.35 10.23
C GLU A 85 -18.25 15.63 10.96
N GLY A 86 -18.96 16.54 10.27
CA GLY A 86 -19.32 17.85 10.80
C GLY A 86 -18.19 18.89 10.81
N SER A 87 -17.06 18.60 10.16
CA SER A 87 -15.93 19.52 9.95
C SER A 87 -15.69 19.81 8.47
N THR A 88 -14.92 20.85 8.13
CA THR A 88 -14.52 21.15 6.74
C THR A 88 -13.00 21.12 6.54
N SER A 89 -12.56 20.98 5.29
CA SER A 89 -11.15 21.08 4.88
C SER A 89 -10.53 22.42 5.28
N GLU A 90 -11.28 23.51 5.21
CA GLU A 90 -10.81 24.87 5.49
C GLU A 90 -10.61 25.09 7.00
N GLU A 91 -11.46 24.50 7.85
CA GLU A 91 -11.24 24.47 9.30
C GLU A 91 -9.98 23.70 9.66
N VAL A 92 -9.73 22.55 9.00
CA VAL A 92 -8.56 21.70 9.24
C VAL A 92 -7.27 22.41 8.80
N ILE A 93 -7.26 23.03 7.62
CA ILE A 93 -6.13 23.81 7.09
C ILE A 93 -5.83 25.02 7.99
N ALA A 94 -6.85 25.79 8.37
CA ALA A 94 -6.67 26.98 9.21
C ALA A 94 -6.14 26.64 10.63
N LEU A 95 -6.45 25.45 11.13
CA LEU A 95 -5.90 24.96 12.40
C LEU A 95 -4.49 24.38 12.27
N ALA A 96 -4.15 23.70 11.16
CA ALA A 96 -2.77 23.24 10.90
C ALA A 96 -1.78 24.42 10.87
N GLN A 97 -2.17 25.52 10.21
CA GLN A 97 -1.41 26.77 10.13
C GLN A 97 -1.32 27.55 11.46
N GLY A 98 -2.04 27.12 12.50
CA GLY A 98 -2.10 27.78 13.81
C GLY A 98 -1.01 27.37 14.81
N GLY A 99 -0.13 26.42 14.46
CA GLY A 99 0.95 25.96 15.34
C GLY A 99 0.44 25.21 16.60
N GLU A 100 1.29 25.14 17.63
CA GLU A 100 1.08 24.30 18.83
C GLU A 100 -0.26 24.58 19.54
N GLU A 101 -0.66 25.85 19.69
CA GLU A 101 -1.93 26.21 20.35
C GLU A 101 -3.17 25.67 19.61
N ALA A 102 -3.08 25.50 18.29
CA ALA A 102 -4.15 25.00 17.45
C ALA A 102 -4.17 23.46 17.32
N PHE A 103 -3.13 22.77 17.81
CA PHE A 103 -3.03 21.31 17.70
C PHE A 103 -4.18 20.58 18.41
N ILE A 104 -4.50 20.92 19.66
CA ILE A 104 -5.60 20.28 20.40
C ILE A 104 -6.98 20.51 19.72
N PRO A 105 -7.34 21.73 19.29
CA PRO A 105 -8.50 21.95 18.42
C PRO A 105 -8.48 21.10 17.12
N LEU A 106 -7.34 20.98 16.45
CA LEU A 106 -7.19 20.20 15.21
C LEU A 106 -7.53 18.71 15.42
N LEU A 107 -7.20 18.14 16.58
CA LEU A 107 -7.57 16.75 16.94
C LEU A 107 -9.09 16.53 17.01
N THR A 108 -9.88 17.60 17.19
CA THR A 108 -11.36 17.54 17.19
C THR A 108 -11.97 17.67 15.80
N LYS A 109 -11.14 17.98 14.78
CA LYS A 109 -11.54 18.29 13.40
C LYS A 109 -10.99 17.33 12.36
N ALA A 110 -9.86 16.67 12.63
CA ALA A 110 -9.24 15.71 11.74
C ALA A 110 -8.69 14.47 12.47
N SER A 111 -8.70 13.33 11.77
CA SER A 111 -7.90 12.15 12.13
C SER A 111 -6.62 12.17 11.31
N PHE A 112 -5.47 12.27 11.96
CA PHE A 112 -4.17 12.15 11.28
C PHE A 112 -3.98 10.75 10.69
N LEU A 113 -3.23 10.71 9.60
CA LEU A 113 -2.73 9.51 8.91
C LEU A 113 -1.18 9.54 8.98
N PRO A 114 -0.45 8.58 8.38
CA PRO A 114 1.00 8.66 8.33
C PRO A 114 1.50 9.96 7.67
N SER A 115 2.49 10.59 8.30
CA SER A 115 3.28 11.70 7.75
C SER A 115 4.69 11.21 7.41
N VAL A 116 5.39 11.93 6.52
CA VAL A 116 6.78 11.64 6.16
C VAL A 116 7.62 12.91 6.31
N ASN A 117 8.42 12.92 7.37
CA ASN A 117 9.04 14.12 7.91
C ASN A 117 10.51 13.82 8.27
N PRO A 118 11.53 14.42 7.61
CA PRO A 118 11.47 15.15 6.35
C PRO A 118 11.44 14.24 5.11
N VAL A 119 11.04 14.81 3.96
CA VAL A 119 11.36 14.32 2.62
C VAL A 119 12.34 15.27 1.94
N ASP A 120 13.54 14.79 1.63
CA ASP A 120 14.60 15.57 0.98
C ASP A 120 14.23 16.01 -0.45
N PRO A 121 14.84 17.10 -0.99
CA PRO A 121 14.67 17.51 -2.37
C PRO A 121 14.94 16.39 -3.39
N GLY A 122 13.96 16.12 -4.26
CA GLY A 122 14.02 15.07 -5.27
C GLY A 122 13.84 13.65 -4.73
N ALA A 123 13.57 13.47 -3.44
CA ALA A 123 13.37 12.15 -2.84
C ALA A 123 11.91 11.66 -2.91
N GLU A 124 11.77 10.33 -2.90
CA GLU A 124 10.50 9.64 -2.72
C GLU A 124 10.42 9.04 -1.30
N ARG A 125 9.22 9.00 -0.74
CA ARG A 125 8.80 8.11 0.35
C ARG A 125 7.46 7.47 -0.03
N TRP A 126 7.11 6.34 0.54
CA TRP A 126 5.79 5.73 0.34
C TRP A 126 5.35 4.94 1.57
N PHE A 127 4.04 4.78 1.72
CA PHE A 127 3.42 3.98 2.79
C PHE A 127 2.11 3.36 2.30
N TYR A 128 1.61 2.38 3.06
CA TYR A 128 0.24 1.86 2.90
C TYR A 128 -0.67 2.46 3.98
N VAL A 129 -1.94 2.73 3.66
CA VAL A 129 -2.92 3.33 4.60
C VAL A 129 -4.35 2.88 4.25
N ASP A 130 -5.23 2.79 5.26
CA ASP A 130 -6.68 2.60 5.11
C ASP A 130 -7.38 3.95 4.86
N LEU A 131 -7.59 4.30 3.59
CA LEU A 131 -8.40 5.48 3.22
C LEU A 131 -9.89 5.15 3.26
N ARG A 132 -10.47 5.20 4.47
CA ARG A 132 -11.92 5.18 4.67
C ARG A 132 -12.58 6.34 3.94
N THR A 133 -13.72 6.10 3.29
CA THR A 133 -14.39 7.11 2.45
C THR A 133 -14.62 8.45 3.16
N GLY A 134 -14.50 9.56 2.42
CA GLY A 134 -14.56 10.92 2.96
C GLY A 134 -13.55 11.87 2.31
N VAL A 135 -13.38 13.04 2.93
CA VAL A 135 -12.47 14.11 2.48
C VAL A 135 -11.18 14.09 3.29
N PHE A 136 -10.06 14.38 2.62
CA PHE A 136 -8.72 14.42 3.19
C PHE A 136 -8.03 15.74 2.84
N VAL A 137 -7.18 16.20 3.75
CA VAL A 137 -6.26 17.32 3.58
C VAL A 137 -4.83 16.77 3.52
N VAL A 138 -4.05 17.27 2.57
CA VAL A 138 -2.58 17.22 2.63
C VAL A 138 -2.11 18.57 3.16
N ASP A 139 -1.17 18.52 4.11
CA ASP A 139 -0.44 19.67 4.62
C ASP A 139 1.05 19.45 4.39
N ALA A 140 1.71 20.41 3.73
CA ALA A 140 3.13 20.37 3.45
C ALA A 140 3.78 21.69 3.87
N ALA A 141 4.83 21.64 4.69
CA ALA A 141 5.56 22.79 5.19
C ALA A 141 7.08 22.61 4.99
N GLU A 142 7.83 23.71 5.01
CA GLU A 142 9.30 23.66 5.15
C GLU A 142 9.66 22.90 6.43
N HIS A 143 10.55 21.92 6.33
CA HIS A 143 10.96 21.11 7.47
C HIS A 143 11.66 21.95 8.54
N VAL A 144 11.22 21.79 9.80
CA VAL A 144 11.82 22.46 10.96
C VAL A 144 11.97 21.50 12.13
N GLU A 145 12.92 21.78 13.01
CA GLU A 145 13.08 21.07 14.30
C GLU A 145 11.90 21.36 15.24
N GLY A 146 10.89 20.49 15.23
CA GLY A 146 9.69 20.59 16.05
C GLY A 146 8.41 20.75 15.22
N MET A 147 7.48 21.59 15.68
CA MET A 147 6.27 21.94 14.93
C MET A 147 6.47 23.32 14.26
N PRO A 148 5.98 23.51 13.01
CA PRO A 148 5.93 24.83 12.39
C PRO A 148 5.24 25.88 13.28
N GLY A 149 5.84 27.07 13.35
CA GLY A 149 5.28 28.20 14.10
C GLY A 149 3.99 28.72 13.46
N ALA A 150 3.10 29.29 14.28
CA ALA A 150 1.84 29.86 13.79
C ALA A 150 2.07 30.90 12.69
N GLY A 151 1.42 30.73 11.53
CA GLY A 151 1.63 31.57 10.35
C GLY A 151 2.89 31.27 9.53
N ALA A 152 3.48 30.07 9.68
CA ALA A 152 4.41 29.52 8.70
C ALA A 152 3.77 29.38 7.30
N LEU A 153 4.57 29.15 6.26
CA LEU A 153 4.04 28.81 4.94
C LEU A 153 3.66 27.32 4.90
N HIS A 154 2.37 27.06 4.73
CA HIS A 154 1.84 25.73 4.42
C HIS A 154 1.33 25.72 2.98
N LEU A 155 1.63 24.64 2.26
CA LEU A 155 1.07 24.32 0.96
C LEU A 155 0.07 23.18 1.16
N ASN A 156 -1.14 23.32 0.62
CA ASN A 156 -2.25 22.41 0.91
C ASN A 156 -2.90 21.86 -0.36
N ALA A 157 -3.38 20.62 -0.28
CA ALA A 157 -4.26 20.00 -1.26
C ALA A 157 -5.43 19.30 -0.56
N VAL A 158 -6.55 19.15 -1.26
CA VAL A 158 -7.75 18.46 -0.78
C VAL A 158 -8.15 17.40 -1.80
N PHE A 159 -8.51 16.20 -1.33
CA PHE A 159 -9.00 15.11 -2.16
C PHE A 159 -10.08 14.29 -1.43
N SER A 160 -10.87 13.50 -2.15
CA SER A 160 -11.79 12.51 -1.56
C SER A 160 -11.41 11.08 -1.88
N ALA A 161 -11.88 10.15 -1.05
CA ALA A 161 -12.04 8.74 -1.44
C ALA A 161 -13.52 8.39 -1.38
N ASP A 162 -14.11 8.04 -2.53
CA ASP A 162 -15.56 7.87 -2.65
C ASP A 162 -16.01 6.39 -2.58
N GLU A 163 -15.14 5.47 -3.00
CA GLU A 163 -15.42 4.02 -3.05
C GLU A 163 -14.26 3.21 -2.45
N ILE A 164 -14.58 2.22 -1.61
CA ILE A 164 -13.61 1.26 -1.08
C ILE A 164 -13.33 0.18 -2.12
N VAL A 165 -12.14 0.20 -2.71
CA VAL A 165 -11.66 -0.81 -3.68
C VAL A 165 -10.34 -1.46 -3.26
N GLY A 166 -9.58 -0.81 -2.37
CA GLY A 166 -8.41 -1.35 -1.69
C GLY A 166 -8.79 -2.37 -0.61
N VAL A 167 -9.02 -3.62 -1.01
CA VAL A 167 -9.43 -4.71 -0.09
C VAL A 167 -8.32 -5.76 0.14
N THR A 168 -7.09 -5.45 -0.26
CA THR A 168 -5.92 -6.34 -0.12
C THR A 168 -4.91 -5.71 0.82
N GLU A 169 -4.78 -6.27 2.02
CA GLU A 169 -3.71 -5.91 2.95
C GLU A 169 -2.35 -6.40 2.44
N PRO A 170 -1.27 -5.59 2.54
CA PRO A 170 0.07 -6.07 2.28
C PRO A 170 0.57 -6.96 3.43
N VAL A 171 1.41 -7.95 3.12
CA VAL A 171 2.08 -8.75 4.15
C VAL A 171 3.26 -7.97 4.70
N ALA A 172 3.22 -7.62 5.99
CA ALA A 172 4.32 -6.97 6.68
C ALA A 172 5.38 -7.99 7.16
N ASP A 173 6.65 -7.57 7.17
CA ASP A 173 7.77 -8.33 7.73
C ASP A 173 7.87 -8.15 9.25
N VAL A 174 7.44 -6.98 9.76
CA VAL A 174 7.42 -6.62 11.18
C VAL A 174 6.05 -6.09 11.55
N ALA A 175 5.50 -6.58 12.66
CA ALA A 175 4.29 -6.04 13.27
C ALA A 175 4.63 -5.44 14.64
N VAL A 176 4.13 -4.22 14.90
CA VAL A 176 4.23 -3.52 16.18
C VAL A 176 2.82 -3.22 16.68
N ASP A 177 2.44 -3.78 17.82
CA ASP A 177 1.23 -3.39 18.54
C ASP A 177 1.58 -2.41 19.67
N MET A 178 1.00 -1.21 19.60
CA MET A 178 1.22 -0.12 20.54
C MET A 178 0.09 -0.16 21.58
N VAL A 179 0.43 -0.57 22.80
CA VAL A 179 -0.55 -0.97 23.82
C VAL A 179 -0.21 -0.43 25.21
N ASN A 180 -1.09 0.43 25.72
CA ASN A 180 -1.02 1.15 27.00
C ASN A 180 0.20 2.07 27.18
N PHE A 181 1.39 1.47 27.37
CA PHE A 181 2.68 2.14 27.58
C PHE A 181 3.84 1.26 27.07
N ALA A 182 3.56 0.34 26.13
CA ALA A 182 4.51 -0.65 25.63
C ALA A 182 4.35 -0.86 24.12
N TYR A 183 5.44 -1.27 23.48
CA TYR A 183 5.48 -1.72 22.10
C TYR A 183 5.68 -3.24 22.09
N ALA A 184 4.66 -3.98 21.68
CA ALA A 184 4.75 -5.42 21.47
C ALA A 184 5.19 -5.67 20.02
N MET A 185 6.45 -6.11 19.86
CA MET A 185 7.12 -6.32 18.58
C MET A 185 8.13 -7.49 18.72
N PRO A 186 8.70 -8.03 17.62
CA PRO A 186 9.69 -9.09 17.69
C PRO A 186 10.97 -8.66 18.43
N ASP A 187 11.56 -9.58 19.22
CA ASP A 187 12.85 -9.38 19.90
C ASP A 187 14.03 -9.20 18.92
N GLU A 188 13.91 -9.76 17.71
CA GLU A 188 14.91 -9.68 16.63
C GLU A 188 14.29 -9.11 15.35
N ILE A 189 14.88 -8.02 14.85
CA ILE A 189 14.56 -7.41 13.56
C ILE A 189 15.65 -7.79 12.55
N GLN A 190 15.24 -8.28 11.38
CA GLN A 190 16.20 -8.67 10.32
C GLN A 190 16.85 -7.42 9.68
N ALA A 191 18.05 -7.56 9.11
CA ALA A 191 18.71 -6.45 8.42
C ALA A 191 18.21 -6.29 6.98
N GLY A 192 17.99 -5.03 6.56
CA GLY A 192 17.59 -4.67 5.20
C GLY A 192 16.18 -4.07 5.09
N PRO A 193 15.69 -3.80 3.87
CA PRO A 193 14.36 -3.24 3.66
C PRO A 193 13.25 -4.16 4.16
N GLN A 194 12.24 -3.58 4.82
CA GLN A 194 11.10 -4.29 5.41
C GLN A 194 9.84 -3.44 5.27
N LEU A 195 8.68 -4.09 5.22
CA LEU A 195 7.40 -3.46 5.49
C LEU A 195 7.03 -3.64 6.96
N TRP A 196 6.73 -2.53 7.64
CA TRP A 196 6.29 -2.49 9.04
C TRP A 196 4.80 -2.19 9.11
N GLN A 197 4.06 -2.94 9.93
CA GLN A 197 2.68 -2.66 10.32
C GLN A 197 2.65 -2.12 11.74
N PHE A 198 1.99 -0.99 11.94
CA PHE A 198 1.76 -0.38 13.25
C PHE A 198 0.28 -0.42 13.59
N THR A 199 -0.05 -1.03 14.73
CA THR A 199 -1.41 -1.09 15.28
C THR A 199 -1.44 -0.31 16.59
N ASN A 200 -2.49 0.49 16.83
CA ASN A 200 -2.73 1.06 18.15
C ASN A 200 -3.92 0.33 18.80
N SER A 201 -3.63 -0.67 19.65
CA SER A 201 -4.64 -1.40 20.42
C SER A 201 -4.88 -0.82 21.81
N GLY A 202 -4.17 0.24 22.20
CA GLY A 202 -4.35 0.91 23.48
C GLY A 202 -5.42 2.01 23.47
N GLU A 203 -5.84 2.42 24.66
CA GLU A 203 -6.79 3.55 24.86
C GLU A 203 -6.12 4.93 24.67
N GLN A 204 -4.79 4.98 24.54
CA GLN A 204 -4.00 6.22 24.43
C GLN A 204 -3.46 6.43 23.01
N TRP A 205 -3.07 7.67 22.72
CA TRP A 205 -2.39 8.03 21.49
C TRP A 205 -0.91 7.63 21.61
N HIS A 206 -0.47 6.69 20.77
CA HIS A 206 0.91 6.24 20.71
C HIS A 206 1.65 6.90 19.53
N MET A 207 2.93 7.19 19.74
CA MET A 207 3.84 7.75 18.74
C MET A 207 5.19 7.05 18.87
N MET A 208 5.51 6.21 17.88
CA MET A 208 6.79 5.53 17.79
C MET A 208 7.71 6.27 16.80
N PHE A 209 8.89 6.64 17.25
CA PHE A 209 9.96 7.13 16.38
C PHE A 209 10.89 5.96 16.03
N VAL A 210 11.17 5.79 14.74
CA VAL A 210 12.28 4.96 14.24
C VAL A 210 13.36 5.94 13.79
N VAL A 211 14.57 5.81 14.34
CA VAL A 211 15.69 6.73 14.08
C VAL A 211 16.95 5.94 13.76
N ASP A 212 17.70 6.40 12.77
CA ASP A 212 19.05 5.90 12.53
C ASP A 212 19.98 6.40 13.64
N LEU A 213 20.71 5.48 14.28
CA LEU A 213 21.71 5.83 15.28
C LEU A 213 22.98 6.35 14.59
N ALA A 214 23.55 7.43 15.13
CA ALA A 214 24.83 7.96 14.66
C ALA A 214 25.97 6.92 14.78
N GLU A 215 26.96 6.97 13.89
CA GLU A 215 28.06 6.00 13.87
C GLU A 215 28.78 5.92 15.22
N GLY A 216 28.82 4.73 15.81
CA GLY A 216 29.43 4.48 17.13
C GLY A 216 28.54 4.78 18.34
N ALA A 217 27.29 5.23 18.15
CA ALA A 217 26.31 5.28 19.23
C ALA A 217 25.86 3.84 19.61
N GLY A 218 25.79 3.58 20.91
CA GLY A 218 25.23 2.36 21.49
C GLY A 218 23.97 2.65 22.30
N VAL A 219 23.21 1.60 22.57
CA VAL A 219 22.07 1.58 23.51
C VAL A 219 22.49 1.23 24.93
#